data_AF-A0A7V3D4S8-F1
#
_entry.id   AF-A0A7V3D4S8-F1
#
_cell.length_a   1.000
_cell.length_b   1.000
_cell.length_c   1.000
_cell.angle_alpha   90.00
_cell.angle_beta   90.00
_cell.angle_gamma   90.00
#
_symmetry.space_group_name_H-M   'P 1'
#
loop_
_entity.id
_entity.type
_entity.pdbx_description
1 polymer ?
#
loop_
_entity_poly.entity_id
_entity_poly.type
_entity_poly.pdbx_seq_one_letter_code
_entity_poly.pdbx_strand_id
1 'polypeptide(L)'
;MRQSFRRLGLTLFALTALLAVSCGSGGGAKLPETGATLEGTVKFGDETLQFATIIVRTDSGSMTGRIEEDGKYRVANVPLGEVKIGVNTMAAQGEYQSKSRSAALDKSKPAPMFINVPAKYFDP
;
A
#
# COMPACT_ATOMS: atom_id res chain seq x y z
N MET A 1 26.65 30.84 42.65
CA MET A 1 25.31 30.25 42.40
C MET A 1 24.48 30.93 41.30
N ARG A 2 24.65 32.23 40.98
CA ARG A 2 23.87 32.94 39.94
C ARG A 2 24.20 32.59 38.47
N GLN A 3 25.40 32.10 38.18
CA GLN A 3 25.80 31.72 36.81
C GLN A 3 25.28 30.35 36.36
N SER A 4 25.06 29.42 37.29
CA SER A 4 24.55 28.08 37.02
C SER A 4 23.10 28.11 36.49
N PHE A 5 22.29 29.05 37.00
CA PHE A 5 20.91 29.25 36.55
C PHE A 5 20.79 29.86 35.15
N ARG A 6 21.75 30.71 34.72
CA ARG A 6 21.76 31.26 33.34
C ARG A 6 22.08 30.18 32.29
N ARG A 7 22.92 29.21 32.63
CA ARG A 7 23.26 28.09 31.73
C ARG A 7 22.12 27.08 31.61
N LEU A 8 21.39 26.83 32.70
CA LEU A 8 20.23 25.92 32.70
C LEU A 8 19.06 26.48 31.87
N GLY A 9 18.84 27.80 31.89
CA GLY A 9 17.79 28.45 31.11
C GLY A 9 18.04 28.40 29.60
N LEU A 10 19.30 28.54 29.18
CA LEU A 10 19.70 28.47 27.77
C LEU A 10 19.56 27.05 27.18
N THR A 11 19.87 26.01 27.95
CA THR A 11 19.71 24.62 27.49
C THR A 11 18.24 24.21 27.38
N LEU A 12 17.38 24.69 28.28
CA LEU A 12 15.95 24.40 28.22
C LEU A 12 15.27 25.07 27.02
N PHE A 13 15.63 26.31 26.70
CA PHE A 13 15.07 27.03 25.54
C PHE A 13 15.50 26.41 24.20
N ALA A 14 16.73 25.91 24.10
CA ALA A 14 17.21 25.21 22.91
C ALA A 14 16.48 23.87 22.68
N LEU A 15 16.16 23.14 23.75
CA LEU A 15 15.44 21.86 23.65
C LEU A 15 13.99 22.05 23.17
N THR A 16 13.32 23.11 23.64
CA THR A 16 11.93 23.43 23.22
C THR A 16 11.87 23.91 21.76
N ALA A 17 12.91 24.59 21.28
CA ALA A 17 12.99 25.03 19.88
C ALA A 17 13.16 23.85 18.90
N LEU A 18 13.84 22.76 19.30
CA LEU A 18 13.93 21.55 18.46
C LEU A 18 12.59 20.80 18.31
N LEU A 19 11.71 20.87 19.30
CA LEU A 19 10.40 20.20 19.25
C LEU A 19 9.41 20.89 18.29
N ALA A 20 9.57 22.18 18.03
CA ALA A 20 8.68 22.92 17.14
C ALA A 20 8.92 22.64 15.64
N VAL A 21 10.09 22.11 15.26
CA VAL A 21 10.44 21.82 13.86
C VAL A 21 9.89 20.47 13.39
N SER A 22 9.45 19.59 14.31
CA SER A 22 8.94 18.25 13.95
C SER A 22 7.50 18.25 13.42
N CYS A 23 6.80 19.40 13.44
CA CYS A 23 5.48 19.58 12.82
C CYS A 23 5.57 20.30 11.48
N GLY A 24 6.66 20.10 10.72
CA GLY A 24 6.69 20.39 9.30
C GLY A 24 5.75 19.43 8.60
N SER A 25 4.56 19.91 8.25
CA SER A 25 3.50 19.20 7.56
C SER A 25 4.09 18.42 6.38
N GLY A 26 4.20 17.10 6.55
CA GLY A 26 4.42 16.17 5.45
C GLY A 26 3.23 16.32 4.52
N GLY A 27 3.36 17.22 3.54
CA GLY A 27 2.45 17.33 2.43
C GLY A 27 2.53 16.03 1.67
N GLY A 28 1.75 15.04 2.11
CA GLY A 28 1.47 13.86 1.32
C GLY A 28 1.07 14.35 -0.05
N ALA A 29 1.79 13.91 -1.09
CA ALA A 29 1.50 14.26 -2.45
C ALA A 29 -0.01 14.06 -2.65
N LYS A 30 -0.74 15.16 -2.87
CA LYS A 30 -2.15 15.07 -3.24
C LYS A 30 -2.16 14.40 -4.59
N LEU A 31 -2.47 13.11 -4.58
CA LEU A 31 -2.74 12.37 -5.80
C LEU A 31 -3.85 13.14 -6.53
N PRO A 32 -3.71 13.40 -7.84
CA PRO A 32 -4.77 14.07 -8.58
C PRO A 32 -6.05 13.23 -8.44
N GLU A 33 -7.04 13.78 -7.73
CA GLU A 33 -8.37 13.20 -7.57
C GLU A 33 -9.09 13.32 -8.92
N THR A 34 -8.71 12.49 -9.89
CA THR A 34 -9.38 12.44 -11.20
C THR A 34 -10.80 11.89 -11.10
N GLY A 35 -11.14 11.24 -9.97
CA GLY A 35 -12.41 10.54 -9.76
C GLY A 35 -12.57 9.28 -10.61
N ALA A 36 -11.60 8.95 -11.47
CA ALA A 36 -11.65 7.79 -12.31
C ALA A 36 -11.30 6.52 -11.51
N THR A 37 -12.07 5.47 -11.73
CA THR A 37 -11.88 4.17 -11.08
C THR A 37 -11.52 3.14 -12.15
N LEU A 38 -10.43 2.40 -11.93
CA LEU A 38 -10.06 1.25 -12.74
C LEU A 38 -10.61 -0.01 -12.06
N GLU A 39 -11.47 -0.73 -12.77
CA GLU A 39 -12.03 -1.99 -12.32
C GLU A 39 -11.76 -3.08 -13.34
N GLY A 40 -11.63 -4.31 -12.86
CA GLY A 40 -11.46 -5.46 -13.74
C GLY A 40 -11.37 -6.76 -12.97
N THR A 41 -11.04 -7.83 -13.67
CA THR A 41 -10.83 -9.16 -13.09
C THR A 41 -9.48 -9.69 -13.55
N VAL A 42 -8.70 -10.25 -12.62
CA VAL A 42 -7.38 -10.81 -12.92
C VAL A 42 -7.43 -12.33 -12.91
N LYS A 43 -6.93 -12.92 -13.99
CA LYS A 43 -6.74 -14.36 -14.15
C LYS A 43 -5.32 -14.65 -14.62
N PHE A 44 -4.82 -15.82 -14.26
CA PHE A 44 -3.56 -16.35 -14.77
C PHE A 44 -3.84 -17.70 -15.43
N GLY A 45 -3.84 -17.72 -16.77
CA GLY A 45 -4.40 -18.85 -17.53
C GLY A 45 -5.91 -18.95 -17.29
N ASP A 46 -6.38 -20.14 -16.93
CA ASP A 46 -7.78 -20.41 -16.60
C ASP A 46 -8.12 -20.17 -15.12
N GLU A 47 -7.13 -19.86 -14.30
CA GLU A 47 -7.30 -19.71 -12.85
C GLU A 47 -7.51 -18.25 -12.45
N THR A 48 -8.54 -18.00 -11.65
CA THR A 48 -8.80 -16.69 -11.05
C THR A 48 -7.88 -16.47 -9.85
N LEU A 49 -7.18 -15.35 -9.82
CA LEU A 49 -6.32 -15.00 -8.69
C LEU A 49 -7.18 -14.59 -7.49
N GLN A 50 -6.88 -15.10 -6.30
CA GLN A 50 -7.55 -14.71 -5.05
C GLN A 50 -6.71 -13.74 -4.19
N PHE A 51 -5.39 -13.68 -4.46
CA PHE A 51 -4.44 -12.83 -3.76
C PHE A 51 -3.47 -12.18 -4.74
N ALA A 52 -3.59 -10.87 -4.92
CA ALA A 52 -2.62 -10.04 -5.60
C ALA A 52 -2.81 -8.57 -5.23
N THR A 53 -1.74 -7.81 -5.37
CA THR A 53 -1.77 -6.36 -5.38
C THR A 53 -1.67 -5.88 -6.83
N ILE A 54 -2.62 -5.07 -7.25
CA ILE A 54 -2.60 -4.36 -8.52
C ILE A 54 -1.84 -3.07 -8.33
N ILE A 55 -0.86 -2.82 -9.19
CA ILE A 55 -0.03 -1.61 -9.18
C ILE A 55 -0.29 -0.90 -10.49
N VAL A 56 -0.85 0.30 -10.41
CA VAL A 56 -1.09 1.16 -11.58
C VAL A 56 -0.04 2.26 -11.55
N ARG A 57 0.86 2.26 -12.53
CA ARG A 57 1.96 3.22 -12.65
C ARG A 57 1.69 4.20 -13.79
N THR A 58 1.95 5.46 -13.51
CA THR A 58 1.89 6.58 -14.44
C THR A 58 3.19 7.37 -14.33
N ASP A 59 3.44 8.30 -15.25
CA ASP A 59 4.61 9.19 -15.16
C ASP A 59 4.58 10.07 -13.90
N SER A 60 3.37 10.35 -13.38
CA SER A 60 3.15 11.23 -12.22
C SER A 60 3.17 10.52 -10.87
N GLY A 61 3.14 9.18 -10.86
CA GLY A 61 3.09 8.39 -9.63
C GLY A 61 2.46 7.01 -9.80
N SER A 62 2.30 6.31 -8.68
CA SER A 62 1.73 4.96 -8.63
C SER A 62 0.57 4.84 -7.65
N MET A 63 -0.48 4.15 -8.07
CA MET A 63 -1.61 3.75 -7.25
C MET A 63 -1.61 2.25 -7.04
N THR A 64 -2.15 1.78 -5.92
CA THR A 64 -2.29 0.35 -5.67
C THR A 64 -3.71 -0.01 -5.28
N GLY A 65 -4.15 -1.19 -5.70
CA GLY A 65 -5.39 -1.81 -5.24
C GLY A 65 -5.15 -3.27 -4.90
N ARG A 66 -6.08 -3.85 -4.16
CA ARG A 66 -6.08 -5.29 -3.87
C ARG A 66 -7.14 -5.97 -4.72
N ILE A 67 -6.91 -7.23 -5.02
CA ILE A 67 -7.94 -8.07 -5.60
C ILE A 67 -8.79 -8.71 -4.50
N GLU A 68 -10.04 -8.96 -4.83
CA GLU A 68 -11.00 -9.72 -4.03
C GLU A 68 -10.86 -11.23 -4.31
N GLU A 69 -11.56 -12.05 -3.54
CA GLU A 69 -11.50 -13.52 -3.65
C GLU A 69 -12.06 -14.04 -4.98
N ASP A 70 -12.88 -13.25 -5.68
CA ASP A 70 -13.38 -13.55 -7.03
C ASP A 70 -12.47 -12.99 -8.14
N GLY A 71 -11.28 -12.50 -7.77
CA GLY A 71 -10.28 -11.91 -8.65
C GLY A 71 -10.65 -10.54 -9.19
N LYS A 72 -11.76 -9.94 -8.75
CA LYS A 72 -12.08 -8.56 -9.10
C LYS A 72 -11.16 -7.60 -8.37
N TYR A 73 -10.90 -6.46 -8.98
CA TYR A 73 -10.14 -5.40 -8.35
C TYR A 73 -10.75 -4.06 -8.65
N ARG A 74 -10.48 -3.11 -7.76
CA ARG A 74 -10.89 -1.71 -7.89
C ARG A 74 -9.77 -0.81 -7.41
N VAL A 75 -9.24 0.03 -8.31
CA VAL A 75 -8.28 1.08 -7.99
C VAL A 75 -8.95 2.42 -8.21
N ALA A 76 -9.15 3.18 -7.14
CA ALA A 76 -9.74 4.51 -7.22
C ALA A 76 -8.68 5.58 -7.56
N ASN A 77 -9.15 6.73 -8.04
CA ASN A 77 -8.33 7.92 -8.34
C ASN A 77 -7.20 7.66 -9.33
N VAL A 78 -7.43 6.79 -10.32
CA VAL A 78 -6.43 6.49 -11.35
C VAL A 78 -6.32 7.69 -12.30
N PRO A 79 -5.12 8.23 -12.56
CA PRO A 79 -4.95 9.31 -13.52
C PRO A 79 -5.49 8.95 -14.89
N LEU A 80 -6.08 9.93 -15.59
CA LEU A 80 -6.51 9.73 -16.98
C LEU A 80 -5.29 9.72 -17.90
N GLY A 81 -5.29 8.83 -18.88
CA GLY A 81 -4.21 8.70 -19.86
C GLY A 81 -3.65 7.28 -19.94
N GLU A 82 -2.45 7.17 -20.50
CA GLU A 82 -1.74 5.90 -20.57
C GLU A 82 -1.22 5.50 -19.19
N VAL A 83 -1.51 4.26 -18.80
CA VAL A 83 -1.08 3.70 -17.51
C VAL A 83 -0.52 2.31 -17.73
N LYS A 84 0.45 1.93 -16.91
CA LYS A 84 1.00 0.58 -16.88
C LYS A 84 0.47 -0.16 -15.66
N ILE A 85 0.11 -1.42 -15.84
CA ILE A 85 -0.52 -2.24 -14.79
C ILE A 85 0.37 -3.44 -14.48
N GLY A 86 0.75 -3.57 -13.22
CA GLY A 86 1.49 -4.69 -12.67
C GLY A 86 0.61 -5.47 -11.71
N VAL A 87 0.76 -6.80 -11.70
CA VAL A 87 0.03 -7.72 -10.83
C VAL A 87 1.05 -8.44 -9.95
N ASN A 88 1.12 -8.08 -8.67
CA ASN A 88 2.10 -8.64 -7.74
C ASN A 88 1.43 -9.58 -6.73
N THR A 89 1.59 -10.89 -6.92
CA THR A 89 1.07 -11.92 -6.01
C THR A 89 1.96 -12.10 -4.78
N MET A 90 3.27 -11.86 -4.90
CA MET A 90 4.21 -11.99 -3.78
C MET A 90 3.95 -10.96 -2.67
N ALA A 91 3.56 -9.74 -3.04
CA ALA A 91 3.15 -8.72 -2.06
C ALA A 91 1.92 -9.13 -1.23
N ALA A 92 1.09 -10.04 -1.75
CA ALA A 92 -0.10 -10.58 -1.09
C ALA A 92 0.15 -11.90 -0.34
N GLN A 93 1.38 -12.43 -0.34
CA GLN A 93 1.69 -13.74 0.26
C GLN A 93 1.43 -13.77 1.78
N GLY A 94 1.68 -12.67 2.49
CA GLY A 94 1.40 -12.57 3.93
C GLY A 94 -0.11 -12.63 4.25
N GLU A 95 -0.95 -12.09 3.36
CA GLU A 95 -2.40 -12.18 3.49
C GLU A 95 -2.88 -13.61 3.27
N TYR A 96 -2.37 -14.28 2.24
CA TYR A 96 -2.67 -15.70 1.99
C TYR A 96 -2.31 -16.58 3.20
N GLN A 97 -1.14 -16.39 3.82
CA GLN A 97 -0.76 -17.13 5.02
C GLN A 97 -1.71 -16.87 6.19
N SER A 98 -2.18 -15.64 6.34
CA SER A 98 -3.12 -15.26 7.39
C SER A 98 -4.51 -15.88 7.16
N LYS A 99 -5.02 -15.83 5.92
CA LYS A 99 -6.31 -16.42 5.55
C LYS A 99 -6.28 -17.95 5.54
N SER A 100 -5.19 -18.58 5.11
CA SER A 100 -5.06 -20.04 5.13
C SER A 100 -5.01 -20.58 6.56
N ARG A 101 -4.32 -19.89 7.48
CA ARG A 101 -4.33 -20.24 8.90
C ARG A 101 -5.70 -20.07 9.54
N SER A 102 -6.42 -18.99 9.23
CA SER A 102 -7.78 -18.80 9.76
C SER A 102 -8.78 -19.82 9.20
N ALA A 103 -8.69 -20.16 7.91
CA ALA A 103 -9.48 -21.23 7.30
C ALA A 103 -9.15 -22.61 7.89
N ALA A 104 -7.90 -22.88 8.28
CA ALA A 104 -7.53 -24.12 8.95
C ALA A 104 -8.18 -24.28 10.34
N LEU A 105 -8.47 -23.15 11.02
CA LEU A 105 -9.17 -23.14 12.31
C LEU A 105 -10.69 -23.24 12.15
N ASP A 106 -11.22 -22.75 11.03
CA ASP A 106 -12.64 -22.76 10.70
C ASP A 106 -12.90 -23.63 9.46
N LYS A 107 -13.14 -24.93 9.69
CA LYS A 107 -13.38 -25.95 8.64
C LYS A 107 -14.60 -25.66 7.76
N SER A 108 -15.43 -24.67 8.09
CA SER A 108 -16.56 -24.26 7.27
C SER A 108 -16.16 -23.40 6.06
N LYS A 109 -14.93 -22.86 6.05
CA LYS A 109 -14.42 -22.01 4.96
C LYS A 109 -13.50 -22.80 4.01
N PRO A 110 -13.68 -22.67 2.69
CA PRO A 110 -12.78 -23.31 1.73
C PRO A 110 -11.36 -22.74 1.88
N ALA A 111 -10.36 -23.61 1.72
CA ALA A 111 -8.97 -23.18 1.78
C ALA A 111 -8.67 -22.23 0.61
N PRO A 112 -8.10 -21.03 0.87
CA PRO A 112 -7.72 -20.12 -0.19
C PRO A 112 -6.66 -20.73 -1.10
N MET A 113 -6.64 -20.34 -2.38
CA MET A 113 -5.63 -20.78 -3.35
C MET A 113 -4.62 -19.67 -3.62
N PHE A 114 -3.33 -19.99 -3.57
CA PHE A 114 -2.25 -19.06 -3.91
C PHE A 114 -1.61 -19.47 -5.23
N ILE A 115 -1.74 -18.59 -6.22
CA ILE A 115 -1.15 -18.78 -7.55
C ILE A 115 0.10 -17.91 -7.62
N ASN A 116 1.24 -18.54 -7.88
CA ASN A 116 2.49 -17.82 -8.03
C ASN A 116 2.64 -17.31 -9.46
N VAL A 117 2.36 -16.01 -9.66
CA VAL A 117 2.52 -15.37 -10.96
C VAL A 117 4.00 -15.00 -11.18
N PRO A 118 4.58 -15.21 -12.37
CA PRO A 118 5.97 -14.85 -12.63
C PRO A 118 6.26 -13.36 -12.46
N ALA A 119 7.46 -13.03 -11.98
CA ALA A 119 7.87 -11.65 -11.68
C ALA A 119 7.81 -10.67 -12.87
N LYS A 120 7.83 -11.17 -14.11
CA LYS A 120 7.66 -10.35 -15.32
C LYS A 120 6.32 -9.60 -15.39
N TYR A 121 5.31 -10.06 -14.64
CA TYR A 121 4.01 -9.38 -14.55
C TYR A 121 3.95 -8.40 -13.37
N PHE A 122 4.99 -8.35 -12.53
CA PHE A 122 5.01 -7.54 -11.31
C PHE A 122 5.46 -6.11 -11.58
N ASP A 123 6.27 -5.92 -12.62
CA ASP A 123 6.82 -4.62 -12.98
C ASP A 123 5.96 -3.97 -14.07
N PRO A 124 5.18 -2.92 -13.74
CA PRO A 124 4.42 -2.15 -14.70
C PRO A 124 5.30 -1.27 -15.59
#